data_AF-A0AA89CAM6-F1
#
_entry.id   AF-A0AA89CAM6-F1
#
_cell.length_a   1.000
_cell.length_b   1.000
_cell.length_c   1.000
_cell.angle_alpha   90.00
_cell.angle_beta   90.00
_cell.angle_gamma   90.00
#
_symmetry.space_group_name_H-M   'P 1'
#
loop_
_entity.id
_entity.type
_entity.pdbx_description
1 polymer ?
#
loop_
_entity_poly.entity_id
_entity_poly.type
_entity_poly.pdbx_seq_one_letter_code
_entity_poly.pdbx_strand_id
1 'polypeptide(L)'
;MSKLSFHGYRIPVDVNISLLEKTLENLKNYLKVDKKETSVQRRSKISAADDRPSAMITGSILGVTILVLLLSTIVLSDLHVLYRHIVNSVPVRPK
;
A
#
# COMPACT_ATOMS: atom_id res chain seq x y z
N MET A 1 -1.02 -11.29 60.58
CA MET A 1 -1.82 -10.77 59.43
C MET A 1 -1.09 -11.20 58.17
N SER A 2 -1.59 -11.90 57.17
CA SER A 2 -2.92 -12.39 56.76
C SER A 2 -2.68 -13.50 55.72
N LYS A 3 -3.37 -14.64 55.82
CA LYS A 3 -3.30 -15.75 54.84
C LYS A 3 -3.99 -15.33 53.55
N LEU A 4 -3.25 -15.23 52.44
CA LEU A 4 -3.83 -15.10 51.10
C LEU A 4 -4.34 -16.48 50.66
N SER A 5 -5.59 -16.76 50.99
CA SER A 5 -6.32 -17.91 50.47
C SER A 5 -6.83 -17.56 49.06
N PHE A 6 -6.18 -18.09 48.04
CA PHE A 6 -6.76 -18.11 46.70
C PHE A 6 -7.90 -19.14 46.70
N HIS A 7 -9.12 -18.63 46.78
CA HIS A 7 -10.32 -19.43 46.63
C HIS A 7 -10.41 -19.84 45.16
N GLY A 8 -9.98 -21.08 44.87
CA GLY A 8 -10.15 -21.68 43.56
C GLY A 8 -11.65 -21.79 43.25
N TYR A 9 -12.12 -20.98 42.29
CA TYR A 9 -13.45 -21.14 41.72
C TYR A 9 -13.48 -22.49 40.99
N ARG A 10 -14.09 -23.50 41.61
CA ARG A 10 -14.48 -24.72 40.89
C ARG A 10 -15.69 -24.37 40.05
N ILE A 11 -15.47 -24.21 38.75
CA ILE A 11 -16.55 -24.10 37.76
C ILE A 11 -17.34 -25.42 37.81
N PRO A 12 -18.68 -25.39 37.99
CA PRO A 12 -19.49 -26.60 37.93
C PRO A 12 -19.32 -27.28 36.57
N VAL A 13 -19.13 -28.60 36.56
CA VAL A 13 -18.74 -29.41 35.40
C VAL A 13 -19.91 -29.61 34.40
N ASP A 14 -21.04 -28.96 34.65
CA ASP A 14 -22.28 -29.08 33.89
C ASP A 14 -22.45 -27.93 32.87
N VAL A 15 -21.40 -27.11 32.68
CA VAL A 15 -21.36 -26.14 31.58
C VAL A 15 -21.33 -26.93 30.28
N ASN A 16 -22.36 -26.74 29.44
CA ASN A 16 -22.44 -27.31 28.11
C ASN A 16 -21.22 -26.82 27.30
N ILE A 17 -20.17 -27.63 27.22
CA ILE A 17 -18.84 -27.27 26.69
C ILE A 17 -18.96 -26.67 25.28
N SER A 18 -19.90 -27.19 24.49
CA SER A 18 -20.22 -26.69 23.15
C SER A 18 -20.70 -25.24 23.13
N LEU A 19 -21.43 -24.79 24.16
CA LEU A 19 -21.88 -23.42 24.30
C LEU A 19 -20.71 -22.51 24.69
N LEU A 20 -19.83 -22.99 25.57
CA LEU A 20 -18.64 -22.24 25.98
C LEU A 20 -17.68 -22.02 24.82
N GLU A 21 -17.42 -23.07 24.03
CA GLU A 21 -16.60 -22.99 22.81
C GLU A 21 -17.17 -22.00 21.80
N LYS A 22 -18.48 -22.07 21.52
CA LYS A 22 -19.16 -21.11 20.64
C LYS A 22 -19.05 -19.67 21.14
N THR A 23 -19.20 -19.47 22.45
CA THR A 23 -19.12 -18.12 23.05
C THR A 23 -17.70 -17.58 22.96
N LEU A 24 -16.70 -18.44 23.18
CA LEU A 24 -15.28 -18.11 23.07
C LEU A 24 -14.86 -17.80 21.63
N GLU A 25 -15.40 -18.54 20.66
CA GLU A 25 -15.16 -18.30 19.24
C GLU A 25 -15.81 -17.01 18.75
N ASN A 26 -17.04 -16.72 19.22
CA ASN A 26 -17.71 -15.44 18.96
C ASN A 26 -16.93 -14.27 19.57
N LEU A 27 -16.43 -14.41 20.81
CA LEU A 27 -15.59 -13.39 21.44
C LEU A 27 -14.26 -13.19 20.69
N LYS A 28 -13.61 -14.28 20.25
CA LYS A 28 -12.41 -14.20 19.42
C LYS A 28 -12.67 -13.46 18.11
N ASN A 29 -13.78 -13.74 17.44
CA ASN A 29 -14.15 -13.08 16.19
C ASN A 29 -14.53 -11.61 16.41
N TYR A 30 -15.26 -11.29 17.48
CA TYR A 30 -15.62 -9.93 17.85
C TYR A 30 -14.39 -9.07 18.19
N LEU A 31 -13.41 -9.66 18.88
CA LEU A 31 -12.15 -9.01 19.25
C LEU A 31 -11.09 -9.07 18.14
N LYS A 32 -11.35 -9.79 17.03
CA LYS A 32 -10.42 -9.91 15.92
C LYS A 32 -10.38 -8.58 15.17
N VAL A 33 -9.33 -7.80 15.45
CA VAL A 33 -9.04 -6.58 14.72
C VAL A 33 -8.71 -6.93 13.26
N ASP A 34 -9.49 -6.40 12.32
CA ASP A 34 -9.14 -6.49 10.91
C ASP A 34 -7.88 -5.64 10.65
N LYS A 35 -6.76 -6.33 10.48
CA LYS A 35 -5.45 -5.70 10.25
C LYS A 35 -5.48 -4.77 9.02
N LYS A 36 -6.30 -5.08 8.01
CA LYS A 36 -6.42 -4.28 6.77
C LYS A 36 -7.02 -2.89 7.01
N GLU A 37 -7.94 -2.78 7.97
CA GLU A 37 -8.64 -1.55 8.32
C GLU A 37 -7.99 -0.79 9.49
N THR A 38 -6.85 -1.27 10.00
CA THR A 38 -6.17 -0.57 11.11
C THR A 38 -5.63 0.78 10.67
N SER A 39 -5.67 1.76 11.58
CA SER A 39 -5.11 3.10 11.35
C SER A 39 -3.61 3.06 11.02
N VAL A 40 -2.88 2.06 11.50
CA VAL A 40 -1.45 1.85 11.20
C VAL A 40 -1.26 1.40 9.75
N GLN A 41 -2.03 0.41 9.30
CA GLN A 41 -2.00 -0.08 7.92
C GLN A 41 -2.50 0.96 6.91
N ARG A 42 -3.45 1.82 7.33
CA ARG A 42 -3.92 2.95 6.53
C ARG A 42 -2.85 4.03 6.40
N ARG A 43 -2.17 4.38 7.49
CA ARG A 43 -1.06 5.36 7.50
C ARG A 43 0.19 4.88 6.76
N SER A 44 0.42 3.57 6.65
CA SER A 44 1.56 3.06 5.86
C SER A 44 1.39 3.23 4.35
N LYS A 45 0.15 3.40 3.87
CA LYS A 45 -0.17 3.57 2.44
C LYS A 45 -0.45 5.01 2.04
N ILE A 46 -0.72 5.86 3.03
CA ILE A 46 -1.13 7.25 2.84
C ILE A 46 -0.10 8.11 3.55
N SER A 47 0.73 8.81 2.78
CA SER A 47 1.50 9.94 3.31
C SER A 47 0.53 11.01 3.77
N ALA A 48 0.82 11.64 4.91
CA ALA A 48 0.09 12.81 5.36
C ALA A 48 0.17 13.90 4.27
N ALA A 49 -0.96 14.58 4.01
CA ALA A 49 -0.95 15.74 3.13
C ALA A 49 -0.02 16.80 3.73
N ASP A 50 1.05 17.13 3.00
CA ASP A 50 2.04 18.14 3.39
C ASP A 50 2.01 19.28 2.38
N ASP A 51 1.35 20.38 2.75
CA ASP A 51 1.21 21.59 1.94
C ASP A 51 2.45 22.50 2.01
N ARG A 52 3.54 22.07 2.67
CA ARG A 52 4.76 22.87 2.73
C ARG A 52 5.32 23.06 1.31
N PRO A 53 5.71 24.28 0.94
CA PRO A 53 6.20 24.56 -0.41
C PRO A 53 7.42 23.71 -0.77
N SER A 54 8.29 23.39 0.19
CA SER A 54 9.44 22.51 -0.02
C SER A 54 9.07 21.06 -0.35
N ALA A 55 8.00 20.53 0.26
CA ALA A 55 7.50 19.18 0.00
C ALA A 55 6.88 19.10 -1.39
N MET A 56 6.08 20.10 -1.77
CA MET A 56 5.49 20.22 -3.11
C MET A 56 6.57 20.33 -4.20
N ILE A 57 7.56 21.21 -4.03
CA ILE A 57 8.65 21.39 -5.01
C ILE A 57 9.41 20.07 -5.21
N THR A 58 9.77 19.40 -4.12
CA THR A 58 10.57 18.17 -4.18
C THR A 58 9.78 17.01 -4.78
N GLY A 59 8.53 16.82 -4.33
CA GLY A 59 7.70 15.69 -4.74
C GLY A 59 7.16 15.85 -6.16
N SER A 60 6.47 16.96 -6.45
CA SER A 60 5.76 17.11 -7.71
C SER A 60 6.61 17.77 -8.79
N ILE A 61 7.33 18.85 -8.48
CA ILE A 61 8.01 19.61 -9.53
C ILE A 61 9.25 18.85 -10.02
N LEU A 62 10.18 18.54 -9.12
CA LEU A 62 11.44 17.84 -9.47
C LEU A 62 11.19 16.40 -9.91
N GLY A 63 10.33 15.68 -9.19
CA GLY A 63 10.01 14.29 -9.52
C GLY A 63 9.40 14.15 -10.93
N VAL A 64 8.39 14.97 -11.25
CA VAL A 64 7.73 14.91 -12.57
C VAL A 64 8.67 15.39 -13.67
N THR A 65 9.47 16.44 -13.46
CA THR A 65 10.41 16.90 -14.49
C THR A 65 11.43 15.83 -14.87
N ILE A 66 11.99 15.10 -13.91
CA ILE A 66 12.95 14.02 -14.19
C ILE A 66 12.29 12.92 -15.02
N LEU A 67 11.07 12.50 -14.66
CA LEU A 67 10.36 11.46 -15.40
C LEU A 67 10.04 11.90 -16.84
N VAL A 68 9.55 13.13 -17.02
CA VAL A 68 9.25 13.68 -18.35
C VAL A 68 10.51 13.77 -19.21
N LEU A 69 11.64 14.18 -18.62
CA LEU A 69 12.91 14.27 -19.34
C LEU A 69 13.43 12.90 -19.77
N LEU A 70 13.31 11.88 -18.92
CA LEU A 70 13.68 10.51 -19.30
C LEU A 70 12.78 9.98 -20.42
N LEU A 71 11.46 10.14 -20.30
CA LEU A 71 10.52 9.70 -21.34
C LEU A 71 10.73 10.43 -22.67
N SER A 72 11.00 11.74 -22.63
CA SER A 72 11.24 12.51 -23.85
C SER A 72 12.48 12.02 -24.59
N THR A 73 13.57 11.70 -23.88
CA THR A 73 14.79 11.16 -24.53
C THR A 73 14.53 9.85 -25.27
N ILE A 74 13.73 8.95 -24.70
CA ILE A 74 13.33 7.70 -25.35
C ILE A 74 12.55 8.00 -26.64
N VAL A 75 11.52 8.85 -26.54
CA VAL A 75 10.67 9.21 -27.68
C VAL A 75 11.47 9.90 -28.79
N LEU A 76 12.38 10.82 -28.45
CA LEU A 76 13.22 11.49 -29.43
C LEU A 76 14.16 10.49 -30.14
N SER A 77 14.69 9.52 -29.41
CA SER A 77 15.57 8.49 -29.97
C SER A 77 14.82 7.63 -30.99
N ASP A 78 13.60 7.18 -30.66
CA ASP A 78 12.75 6.40 -31.55
C ASP A 78 12.30 7.22 -32.76
N LEU A 79 11.92 8.48 -32.55
CA LEU A 79 11.51 9.39 -33.62
C LEU A 79 12.65 9.63 -34.62
N HIS A 80 13.90 9.73 -34.15
CA HIS A 80 15.07 9.88 -35.00
C HIS A 80 15.28 8.64 -35.90
N VAL A 81 15.18 7.45 -35.32
CA VAL A 81 15.28 6.19 -36.06
C VAL A 81 14.16 6.08 -37.10
N LEU A 82 12.93 6.40 -36.71
CA LEU A 82 11.78 6.41 -37.61
C LEU A 82 11.95 7.41 -38.76
N TYR A 83 12.38 8.64 -38.46
CA TYR A 83 12.65 9.67 -39.46
C TYR A 83 13.69 9.20 -40.49
N ARG A 84 14.79 8.58 -40.01
CA ARG A 84 15.81 8.00 -40.89
C ARG A 84 15.22 6.92 -41.80
N HIS A 85 14.35 6.05 -41.29
CA HIS A 85 13.73 5.01 -42.11
C HIS A 85 12.76 5.59 -43.16
N ILE A 86 11.99 6.62 -42.81
CA ILE A 86 11.10 7.29 -43.77
C ILE A 86 11.91 7.94 -44.89
N VAL A 87 12.96 8.71 -44.56
CA VAL A 87 13.79 9.37 -45.59
C VAL A 87 14.47 8.36 -46.52
N ASN A 88 15.01 7.27 -45.98
CA ASN A 88 15.70 6.26 -46.78
C ASN A 88 14.77 5.31 -47.56
N SER A 89 13.47 5.28 -47.23
CA SER A 89 12.48 4.46 -47.94
C SER A 89 11.82 5.20 -49.11
N VAL A 90 12.02 6.51 -49.26
CA VAL A 90 11.58 7.26 -50.43
C VAL A 90 12.57 7.03 -51.58
N PRO A 91 12.16 6.40 -52.71
CA PRO A 91 13.03 6.24 -53.86
C PRO A 91 13.30 7.60 -54.50
N VAL A 92 14.54 8.06 -54.44
CA VAL A 92 14.99 9.24 -55.19
C VAL A 92 15.00 8.87 -56.67
N ARG A 93 14.03 9.37 -57.43
CA ARG A 93 13.94 9.17 -58.88
C ARG A 93 15.12 9.92 -59.53
N PRO A 94 16.05 9.26 -60.25
CA PRO A 94 17.16 9.95 -60.90
C PRO A 94 16.59 10.88 -62.00
N LYS A 95 17.17 12.09 -62.09
CA LYS A 95 16.91 13.06 -63.16
C LYS A 95 17.64 12.66 -64.44
#